data_AF-A0A450TKR3-F1
#
_entry.id   AF-A0A450TKR3-F1
#
_cell.length_a   1.000
_cell.length_b   1.000
_cell.length_c   1.000
_cell.angle_alpha   90.00
_cell.angle_beta   90.00
_cell.angle_gamma   90.00
#
_symmetry.space_group_name_H-M   'P 1'
#
loop_
_entity.id
_entity.type
_entity.pdbx_description
1 polymer ?
#
loop_
_entity_poly.entity_id
_entity_poly.type
_entity_poly.pdbx_seq_one_letter_code
_entity_poly.pdbx_strand_id
1 'polypeptide(L)'
;MKDERTGNTSEHNAKTDWEKLRGMNDVDIHAAIEQDADAMPTDGAFWESAKVVLPRRKETVTMQLDADVLEWFRRNGNYQVRINAALQDYMRAHG
;
A
#
# COMPACT_ATOMS: atom_id res chain seq x y z
N MET A 1 -13.78 27.61 -6.14
CA MET A 1 -14.17 26.25 -5.68
C MET A 1 -13.58 26.06 -4.29
N LYS A 2 -14.37 25.61 -3.31
CA LYS A 2 -13.91 25.31 -1.95
C LYS A 2 -13.85 23.79 -1.84
N ASP A 3 -12.66 23.20 -1.97
CA ASP A 3 -12.48 21.78 -1.73
C ASP A 3 -12.37 21.53 -0.22
N GLU A 4 -13.37 20.86 0.34
CA GLU A 4 -13.34 20.39 1.72
C GLU A 4 -12.40 19.18 1.83
N ARG A 5 -11.40 19.27 2.71
CA ARG A 5 -10.42 18.19 2.97
C ARG A 5 -11.12 17.01 3.65
N THR A 6 -11.32 15.91 2.93
CA THR A 6 -11.82 14.63 3.50
C THR A 6 -10.64 13.71 3.81
N GLY A 7 -10.05 13.84 5.00
CA GLY A 7 -9.04 12.89 5.48
C GLY A 7 -8.65 13.17 6.93
N ASN A 8 -8.57 12.12 7.76
CA ASN A 8 -7.96 12.22 9.08
C ASN A 8 -6.44 12.39 8.90
N THR A 9 -5.93 13.57 9.26
CA THR A 9 -4.49 13.84 9.30
C THR A 9 -3.85 12.89 10.31
N SER A 10 -2.98 11.99 9.84
CA SER A 10 -2.11 11.21 10.74
C SER A 10 -1.19 12.16 11.50
N GLU A 11 -1.09 12.02 12.83
CA GLU A 11 -0.19 12.79 13.71
C GLU A 11 1.29 12.43 13.50
N HIS A 12 1.76 12.45 12.26
CA HIS A 12 3.19 12.51 12.00
C HIS A 12 3.60 13.98 12.05
N ASN A 13 4.59 14.30 12.89
CA ASN A 13 5.30 15.58 12.88
C ASN A 13 5.94 15.79 11.49
N ALA A 14 5.13 16.21 10.52
CA ALA A 14 5.58 16.52 9.18
C ALA A 14 6.42 17.79 9.26
N LYS A 15 7.75 17.63 9.20
CA LYS A 15 8.73 18.73 9.08
C LYS A 15 8.68 19.36 7.67
N THR A 16 7.49 19.45 7.09
CA THR A 16 7.30 19.98 5.74
C THR A 16 7.25 21.50 5.84
N ASP A 17 8.21 22.16 5.20
CA ASP A 17 8.21 23.61 5.04
C ASP A 17 7.16 24.01 3.99
N TRP A 18 5.99 24.42 4.50
CA TRP A 18 4.84 24.79 3.68
C TRP A 18 5.01 26.12 2.96
N GLU A 19 5.85 27.02 3.45
CA GLU A 19 6.10 28.30 2.78
C GLU A 19 6.97 28.08 1.54
N LYS A 20 8.03 27.27 1.69
CA LYS A 20 8.86 26.85 0.56
C LYS A 20 8.04 26.12 -0.51
N LEU A 21 7.19 25.18 -0.11
CA LEU A 21 6.37 24.41 -1.06
C LEU A 21 5.41 25.30 -1.86
N ARG A 22 4.79 26.31 -1.22
CA ARG A 22 3.87 27.24 -1.90
C ARG A 22 4.56 28.17 -2.91
N GLY A 23 5.85 28.45 -2.72
CA GLY A 23 6.62 29.31 -3.62
C GLY A 23 7.38 28.56 -4.72
N MET A 24 7.34 27.23 -4.72
CA MET A 24 8.04 26.40 -5.70
C MET A 24 7.35 26.52 -7.06
N ASN A 25 8.13 26.77 -8.12
CA ASN A 25 7.60 26.85 -9.46
C ASN A 25 7.60 25.47 -10.15
N ASP A 26 6.85 25.34 -11.24
CA ASP A 26 6.69 24.07 -11.97
C ASP A 26 8.03 23.52 -12.52
N VAL A 27 8.99 24.40 -12.83
CA VAL A 27 10.31 24.00 -13.36
C VAL A 27 11.13 23.31 -12.27
N ASP A 28 11.13 23.88 -11.07
CA ASP A 28 11.81 23.31 -9.91
C ASP A 28 11.18 21.97 -9.50
N ILE A 29 9.85 21.84 -9.63
CA ILE A 29 9.12 20.59 -9.37
C ILE A 29 9.53 19.52 -10.39
N HIS A 30 9.59 19.87 -11.68
CA HIS A 30 9.97 18.91 -12.73
C HIS A 30 11.40 18.42 -12.55
N ALA A 31 12.34 19.35 -12.28
CA ALA A 31 13.73 19.00 -12.01
C ALA A 31 13.88 18.09 -10.76
N ALA A 32 13.05 18.30 -9.74
CA ALA A 32 13.03 17.45 -8.56
C ALA A 32 12.52 16.03 -8.88
N ILE A 33 11.50 15.90 -9.73
CA ILE A 33 10.98 14.59 -10.17
C ILE A 33 12.04 13.84 -11.00
N GLU A 34 12.73 14.51 -11.91
CA GLU A 34 13.80 13.90 -12.72
C GLU A 34 15.00 13.43 -11.89
N GLN A 35 15.27 14.08 -10.75
CA GLN A 35 16.36 13.74 -9.84
C GLN A 35 15.99 12.67 -8.80
N ASP A 36 14.70 12.38 -8.64
CA ASP A 36 14.22 11.40 -7.67
C ASP A 36 14.27 9.99 -8.26
N ALA A 37 15.19 9.17 -7.75
CA ALA A 37 15.36 7.79 -8.18
C ALA A 37 14.16 6.88 -7.82
N ASP A 38 13.35 7.26 -6.83
CA ASP A 38 12.11 6.56 -6.46
C ASP A 38 10.93 7.00 -7.33
N ALA A 39 11.02 8.15 -7.99
CA ALA A 39 10.03 8.66 -8.93
C ALA A 39 10.16 7.96 -10.28
N MET A 40 9.80 6.66 -10.33
CA MET A 40 9.80 5.92 -11.59
C MET A 40 8.67 6.44 -12.51
N PRO A 41 8.97 6.94 -13.72
CA PRO A 41 7.94 7.39 -14.65
C PRO A 41 7.02 6.23 -15.02
N THR A 42 5.70 6.44 -14.92
CA THR A 42 4.70 5.46 -15.40
C THR A 42 4.38 5.77 -16.87
N ASP A 43 5.33 5.45 -17.74
CA ASP A 43 5.23 5.68 -19.18
C ASP A 43 4.39 4.60 -19.90
N GLY A 44 4.24 4.73 -21.22
CA GLY A 44 3.48 3.77 -22.02
C GLY A 44 4.01 2.33 -21.90
N ALA A 45 5.33 2.16 -21.84
CA ALA A 45 5.97 0.84 -21.71
C ALA A 45 5.71 0.20 -20.33
N PHE A 46 5.64 1.00 -19.26
CA PHE A 46 5.18 0.54 -17.95
C PHE A 46 3.77 -0.04 -18.02
N TRP A 47 2.83 0.69 -18.64
CA TRP A 47 1.43 0.27 -18.72
C TRP A 47 1.19 -0.91 -19.67
N GLU A 48 2.06 -1.13 -20.67
CA GLU A 48 2.01 -2.31 -21.55
C GLU A 48 2.18 -3.64 -20.79
N SER A 49 2.99 -3.65 -19.73
CA SER A 49 3.27 -4.86 -18.93
C SER A 49 2.64 -4.83 -17.53
N ALA A 50 2.05 -3.70 -17.15
CA ALA A 50 1.42 -3.53 -15.84
C ALA A 50 0.28 -4.53 -15.64
N LYS A 51 0.38 -5.30 -14.56
CA LYS A 51 -0.69 -6.22 -14.15
C LYS A 51 -1.72 -5.46 -13.33
N VAL A 52 -2.93 -5.33 -13.88
CA VAL A 52 -4.07 -4.81 -13.11
C VAL A 52 -4.43 -5.82 -12.02
N VAL A 53 -4.12 -5.47 -10.77
CA VAL A 53 -4.50 -6.26 -9.61
C VAL A 53 -5.78 -5.67 -9.03
N LEU A 54 -6.92 -6.23 -9.41
CA LEU A 54 -8.17 -5.90 -8.75
C LEU A 54 -8.18 -6.54 -7.35
N PRO A 55 -8.52 -5.78 -6.29
CA PRO A 55 -8.66 -6.36 -4.96
C PRO A 55 -9.79 -7.39 -5.01
N ARG A 56 -9.43 -8.66 -4.85
CA ARG A 56 -10.42 -9.73 -4.75
C ARG A 56 -11.19 -9.55 -3.45
N ARG A 57 -12.53 -9.62 -3.54
CA ARG A 57 -13.37 -9.70 -2.34
C ARG A 57 -12.93 -10.91 -1.51
N LYS A 58 -12.68 -10.67 -0.23
CA LYS A 58 -12.44 -11.72 0.75
C LYS A 58 -13.78 -12.08 1.36
N GLU A 59 -14.10 -13.36 1.37
CA GLU A 59 -15.27 -13.87 2.08
C GLU A 59 -14.94 -14.02 3.56
N THR A 60 -15.82 -13.53 4.44
CA THR A 60 -15.67 -13.71 5.88
C THR A 60 -16.19 -15.11 6.23
N VAL A 61 -15.28 -15.97 6.68
CA VAL A 61 -15.61 -17.32 7.15
C VAL A 61 -15.26 -17.46 8.62
N THR A 62 -16.12 -18.15 9.37
CA THR A 62 -15.82 -18.58 10.74
C THR A 62 -15.31 -20.01 10.69
N MET A 63 -14.07 -20.24 11.09
CA MET A 63 -13.48 -21.58 11.21
C MET A 63 -12.85 -21.77 12.58
N GLN A 64 -12.82 -23.02 13.05
CA GLN A 64 -12.09 -23.38 14.26
C GLN A 64 -10.62 -23.63 13.91
N LEU A 65 -9.73 -23.05 14.71
CA LEU A 65 -8.29 -23.24 14.63
C LEU A 65 -7.80 -23.58 16.03
N ASP A 66 -6.77 -24.40 16.11
CA ASP A 66 -6.13 -24.68 17.39
C ASP A 66 -5.54 -23.41 17.99
N ALA A 67 -5.61 -23.32 19.33
CA ALA A 67 -5.23 -22.11 20.06
C ALA A 67 -3.74 -21.78 19.89
N ASP A 68 -2.88 -22.79 19.82
CA ASP A 68 -1.43 -22.66 19.61
C ASP A 68 -1.09 -22.14 18.21
N VAL A 69 -1.80 -22.61 17.18
CA VAL A 69 -1.67 -22.12 15.80
C VAL A 69 -2.06 -20.65 15.73
N LEU A 70 -3.20 -20.29 16.33
CA LEU A 70 -3.66 -18.90 16.35
C LEU A 70 -2.67 -17.99 17.09
N GLU A 71 -2.16 -18.43 18.23
CA GLU A 71 -1.14 -17.71 19.00
C GLU A 71 0.16 -17.54 18.21
N TRP A 72 0.59 -18.54 17.44
CA TRP A 72 1.77 -18.41 16.58
C TRP A 72 1.60 -17.32 15.50
N PHE A 73 0.43 -17.27 14.85
CA PHE A 73 0.16 -16.25 13.83
C PHE A 73 0.03 -14.83 14.40
N ARG A 74 -0.52 -14.71 15.62
CA ARG A 74 -0.69 -13.41 16.33
C ARG A 74 0.61 -12.71 16.67
N ARG A 75 1.74 -13.43 16.77
CA ARG A 75 3.04 -12.86 17.11
C ARG A 75 3.52 -11.76 16.15
N ASN A 76 3.09 -11.81 14.87
CA ASN A 76 3.62 -10.93 13.82
C ASN A 76 2.53 -10.10 13.11
N GLY A 77 1.78 -9.32 13.87
CA GLY A 77 0.85 -8.33 13.31
C GLY A 77 -0.43 -8.97 12.75
N ASN A 78 -0.80 -8.64 11.51
CA ASN A 78 -2.08 -9.02 10.91
C ASN A 78 -2.17 -10.53 10.62
N TYR A 79 -2.56 -11.30 11.64
CA TYR A 79 -2.65 -12.76 11.61
C TYR A 79 -3.61 -13.27 10.53
N GLN A 80 -4.71 -12.56 10.25
CA GLN A 80 -5.68 -12.96 9.21
C GLN A 80 -5.05 -12.99 7.81
N VAL A 81 -4.21 -12.00 7.49
CA VAL A 81 -3.49 -11.95 6.20
C VAL A 81 -2.52 -13.12 6.08
N ARG A 82 -1.81 -13.46 7.16
CA ARG A 82 -0.84 -14.57 7.17
C ARG A 82 -1.51 -15.94 7.07
N ILE A 83 -2.63 -16.15 7.77
CA ILE A 83 -3.43 -17.39 7.65
C ILE A 83 -3.87 -17.56 6.19
N ASN A 84 -4.42 -16.50 5.57
CA ASN A 84 -4.83 -16.57 4.18
C ASN A 84 -3.67 -16.85 3.21
N ALA A 85 -2.48 -16.26 3.44
CA ALA A 85 -1.29 -16.55 2.63
C ALA A 85 -0.86 -18.03 2.75
N ALA A 86 -0.82 -18.57 3.97
CA ALA A 86 -0.48 -19.98 4.19
C ALA A 86 -1.47 -20.94 3.51
N LEU A 87 -2.77 -20.62 3.55
CA LEU A 87 -3.79 -21.39 2.82
C LEU A 87 -3.59 -21.32 1.30
N GLN A 88 -3.24 -20.16 0.75
CA GLN A 88 -2.95 -20.02 -0.68
C GLN A 88 -1.72 -20.81 -1.10
N ASP A 89 -0.66 -20.79 -0.30
CA ASP A 89 0.56 -21.56 -0.58
C ASP A 89 0.28 -23.06 -0.54
N TYR A 90 -0.48 -23.52 0.46
CA TYR A 90 -0.93 -24.91 0.53
C TYR A 90 -1.74 -25.33 -0.71
N MET A 91 -2.70 -24.49 -1.12
CA MET A 91 -3.50 -24.71 -2.34
C MET A 91 -2.65 -24.78 -3.60
N ARG A 92 -1.58 -23.98 -3.73
CA ARG A 92 -0.68 -24.01 -4.88
C ARG A 92 0.24 -25.22 -4.90
N ALA A 93 0.62 -25.72 -3.72
CA ALA A 93 1.50 -26.88 -3.60
C ALA A 93 0.77 -28.22 -3.81
N HIS A 94 -0.55 -28.25 -3.60
CA HIS A 94 -1.37 -29.48 -3.62
C HIS A 94 -2.55 -29.42 -4.60
N GLY A 95 -2.62 -28.39 -5.44
CA GLY A 95 -3.62 -28.24 -6.50
C GLY A 95 -2.99 -28.42 -7.87
#